data_AF-A0A2Z6PUJ4-F1
#
_entry.id   AF-A0A2Z6PUJ4-F1
#
_cell.length_a   1.000
_cell.length_b   1.000
_cell.length_c   1.000
_cell.angle_alpha   90.00
_cell.angle_beta   90.00
_cell.angle_gamma   90.00
#
_symmetry.space_group_name_H-M   'P 1'
#
loop_
_entity.id
_entity.type
_entity.pdbx_description
1 polymer ?
#
loop_
_entity_poly.entity_id
_entity_poly.type
_entity_poly.pdbx_seq_one_letter_code
_entity_poly.pdbx_strand_id
1 'polypeptide(L)'
;MDHASCVLCGEEAETARHLFLHCNYAAGIWYAVCRWLGVFAVLPADVMMSYGLLVGCGRNKKIRKGFAIVWMAFIRVIWKVRNERVFNNATVEVTDAVDMVQRLSWQWYLNKMASSSCLLYEWIWNPCECMLR
;
A
#
# COMPACT_ATOMS: atom_id res chain seq x y z
N MET A 1 19.68 -18.34 -16.70
CA MET A 1 18.49 -18.28 -15.83
C MET A 1 17.83 -16.96 -16.17
N ASP A 2 16.81 -17.00 -17.03
CA ASP A 2 16.09 -15.80 -17.44
C ASP A 2 15.31 -15.30 -16.23
N HIS A 3 15.76 -14.20 -15.62
CA HIS A 3 14.89 -13.47 -14.72
C HIS A 3 13.75 -12.92 -15.58
N ALA A 4 12.56 -13.50 -15.44
CA ALA A 4 11.37 -12.97 -16.08
C ALA A 4 11.28 -11.47 -15.79
N SER A 5 11.12 -10.66 -16.83
CA SER A 5 10.96 -9.22 -16.68
C SER A 5 9.74 -8.93 -15.81
N CYS A 6 9.83 -7.88 -15.00
CA CYS A 6 8.76 -7.42 -14.12
C CYS A 6 7.50 -7.20 -14.94
N VAL A 7 6.42 -7.91 -14.60
CA VAL A 7 5.19 -7.86 -15.40
C VAL A 7 4.45 -6.52 -15.30
N LEU A 8 4.83 -5.67 -14.33
CA LEU A 8 4.21 -4.37 -14.09
C LEU A 8 4.87 -3.24 -14.90
N CYS A 9 6.20 -3.21 -15.01
CA CYS A 9 6.92 -2.17 -15.77
C CYS A 9 7.57 -2.69 -17.06
N GLY A 10 7.90 -3.98 -17.15
CA GLY A 10 8.59 -4.58 -18.29
C GLY A 10 10.08 -4.26 -18.40
N GLU A 11 10.65 -3.46 -17.50
CA GLU A 11 12.00 -2.87 -17.66
C GLU A 11 13.11 -3.65 -16.94
N GLU A 12 12.87 -4.16 -15.73
CA GLU A 12 13.87 -4.87 -14.93
C GLU A 12 13.43 -6.29 -14.56
N ALA A 13 14.37 -7.10 -14.06
CA ALA A 13 14.09 -8.43 -13.52
C ALA A 13 13.07 -8.40 -12.36
N GLU A 14 12.07 -9.28 -12.41
CA GLU A 14 11.10 -9.43 -11.32
C GLU A 14 11.81 -9.98 -10.06
N THR A 15 11.98 -9.12 -9.06
CA THR A 15 12.41 -9.50 -7.71
C THR A 15 11.41 -8.96 -6.70
N ALA A 16 11.34 -9.51 -5.48
CA ALA A 16 10.44 -8.98 -4.46
C ALA A 16 10.71 -7.48 -4.16
N ARG A 17 11.99 -7.06 -4.16
CA ARG A 17 12.36 -5.66 -3.95
C ARG A 17 11.85 -4.78 -5.10
N HIS A 18 12.06 -5.21 -6.34
CA HIS A 18 11.59 -4.48 -7.50
C HIS A 18 10.05 -4.44 -7.55
N LEU A 19 9.39 -5.60 -7.46
CA LEU A 19 7.94 -5.73 -7.54
C LEU A 19 7.18 -4.83 -6.54
N PHE A 20 7.62 -4.79 -5.28
CA PHE A 20 6.89 -4.07 -4.23
C PHE A 20 7.32 -2.62 -4.04
N LEU A 21 8.50 -2.20 -4.51
CA LEU A 21 9.05 -0.88 -4.21
C LEU A 21 9.74 -0.22 -5.41
N HIS A 22 10.72 -0.89 -6.02
CA HIS A 22 11.59 -0.25 -7.04
C HIS A 22 11.01 -0.24 -8.46
N CYS A 23 9.90 -0.93 -8.69
CA CYS A 23 9.12 -0.82 -9.90
C CYS A 23 8.45 0.57 -9.96
N ASN A 24 8.59 1.28 -11.07
CA ASN A 24 7.99 2.61 -11.27
C ASN A 24 6.48 2.65 -10.92
N TYR A 25 5.76 1.58 -11.27
CA TYR A 25 4.35 1.42 -10.93
C TYR A 25 4.12 1.32 -9.41
N ALA A 26 4.87 0.44 -8.74
CA ALA A 26 4.76 0.23 -7.29
C ALA A 26 5.22 1.46 -6.50
N ALA A 27 6.29 2.11 -6.93
CA ALA A 27 6.79 3.37 -6.37
C ALA A 27 5.72 4.48 -6.45
N GLY A 28 5.03 4.59 -7.59
CA GLY A 28 3.91 5.53 -7.77
C GLY A 28 2.81 5.34 -6.72
N ILE A 29 2.40 4.08 -6.49
CA ILE A 29 1.41 3.75 -5.45
C ILE A 29 1.96 4.07 -4.06
N TRP A 30 3.21 3.71 -3.78
CA TRP A 30 3.86 3.99 -2.49
C TRP A 30 3.82 5.47 -2.15
N TYR A 31 4.27 6.34 -3.07
CA TYR A 31 4.27 7.78 -2.85
C TYR A 31 2.86 8.35 -2.68
N ALA A 32 1.87 7.86 -3.45
CA ALA A 32 0.49 8.28 -3.31
C ALA A 32 -0.09 7.88 -1.93
N VAL A 33 0.19 6.66 -1.46
CA VAL A 33 -0.24 6.18 -0.14
C VAL A 33 0.45 6.97 0.98
N CYS A 34 1.76 7.21 0.89
CA CYS A 34 2.48 8.03 1.86
C CYS A 34 1.92 9.46 1.94
N ARG A 35 1.65 10.08 0.78
CA ARG A 35 1.03 11.42 0.71
C ARG A 35 -0.36 11.42 1.34
N TRP A 36 -1.18 10.42 1.05
CA TRP A 36 -2.51 10.26 1.62
C TRP A 36 -2.48 10.15 3.17
N LEU A 37 -1.48 9.45 3.72
CA LEU A 37 -1.28 9.35 5.17
C LEU A 37 -0.59 10.58 5.81
N GLY A 38 -0.19 11.57 5.01
CA GLY A 38 0.58 12.73 5.49
C GLY A 38 2.01 12.38 5.91
N VAL A 39 2.58 11.30 5.37
CA VAL A 39 3.94 10.82 5.67
C VAL A 39 4.87 11.19 4.51
N PHE A 40 5.98 11.86 4.83
CA PHE A 40 7.07 12.06 3.89
C PHE A 40 8.07 10.91 4.00
N ALA A 41 8.07 10.02 3.01
CA ALA A 41 8.91 8.83 2.97
C ALA A 41 9.73 8.79 1.68
N VAL A 42 11.03 8.55 1.82
CA VAL A 42 11.88 8.12 0.70
C VAL A 42 11.56 6.67 0.34
N LEU A 43 11.85 6.27 -0.90
CA LEU A 43 11.70 4.88 -1.30
C LEU A 43 12.66 3.99 -0.47
N PRO A 44 12.13 3.04 0.31
CA PRO A 44 12.93 2.17 1.15
C PRO A 44 13.72 1.15 0.32
N ALA A 45 14.86 0.71 0.84
CA ALA A 45 15.73 -0.22 0.12
C ALA A 45 15.08 -1.60 -0.03
N ASP A 46 14.31 -2.04 0.95
CA ASP A 46 13.61 -3.32 0.95
C ASP A 46 12.21 -3.23 1.60
N VAL A 47 11.45 -4.32 1.43
CA VAL A 47 10.06 -4.43 1.87
C VAL A 47 9.93 -4.32 3.40
N MET A 48 10.88 -4.85 4.18
CA MET A 48 10.82 -4.76 5.64
C MET A 48 11.14 -3.35 6.14
N MET A 49 12.09 -2.66 5.51
CA MET A 49 12.35 -1.25 5.77
C MET A 49 11.14 -0.39 5.45
N SER A 50 10.36 -0.72 4.42
CA SER A 50 9.11 0.01 4.10
C SER A 50 8.08 -0.10 5.24
N TYR A 51 7.95 -1.28 5.86
CA TYR A 51 7.10 -1.46 7.03
C TYR A 51 7.60 -0.60 8.20
N GLY A 52 8.90 -0.70 8.50
CA GLY A 52 9.52 0.04 9.59
C GLY A 52 9.39 1.56 9.43
N LEU A 53 9.56 2.06 8.21
CA LEU A 53 9.41 3.49 7.90
C LEU A 53 7.97 3.94 8.10
N LEU A 54 7.00 3.26 7.46
CA LEU A 54 5.61 3.69 7.54
C LEU A 54 5.09 3.60 8.98
N VAL A 55 5.25 2.45 9.62
CA VAL A 55 4.78 2.24 11.00
C VAL A 55 5.56 3.10 11.99
N GLY A 56 6.86 3.33 11.76
CA GLY A 56 7.71 4.18 12.59
C GLY A 56 7.24 5.64 12.65
N CYS A 57 6.66 6.15 11.56
CA CYS A 57 6.06 7.49 11.51
C CYS A 57 4.80 7.64 12.39
N GLY A 58 4.22 6.54 12.88
CA GLY A 58 3.05 6.58 13.74
C GLY A 58 3.36 7.18 15.13
N ARG A 59 2.69 8.28 15.48
CA ARG A 59 2.89 9.02 16.74
C ARG A 59 2.45 8.27 17.99
N ASN A 60 1.51 7.33 17.88
CA ASN A 60 1.00 6.55 19.00
C ASN A 60 0.65 5.10 18.58
N LYS A 61 0.34 4.24 19.56
CA LYS A 61 0.05 2.82 19.31
C LYS A 61 -1.15 2.60 18.38
N LYS A 62 -2.17 3.46 18.39
CA LYS A 62 -3.35 3.32 17.52
C LYS A 62 -3.00 3.62 16.06
N ILE A 63 -2.36 4.76 15.80
CA ILE A 63 -1.89 5.16 14.47
C ILE A 63 -0.91 4.13 13.91
N ARG A 64 0.04 3.65 14.72
CA ARG A 64 1.00 2.60 14.30
C ARG A 64 0.29 1.34 13.81
N LYS A 65 -0.76 0.90 14.51
CA LYS A 65 -1.56 -0.25 14.09
C LYS A 65 -2.34 0.06 12.79
N GLY A 66 -2.90 1.26 12.64
CA GLY A 66 -3.58 1.67 11.42
C GLY A 66 -2.64 1.73 10.21
N PHE A 67 -1.44 2.31 10.38
CA PHE A 67 -0.38 2.31 9.36
C PHE A 67 0.07 0.89 9.00
N ALA A 68 0.17 -0.02 9.96
CA ALA A 68 0.45 -1.42 9.68
C ALA A 68 -0.65 -2.07 8.80
N ILE A 69 -1.92 -1.73 9.03
CA ILE A 69 -3.05 -2.19 8.20
C ILE A 69 -2.94 -1.65 6.78
N VAL A 70 -2.65 -0.35 6.62
CA VAL A 70 -2.47 0.26 5.31
C VAL A 70 -1.29 -0.36 4.57
N TRP A 71 -0.17 -0.59 5.26
CA TRP A 71 1.00 -1.26 4.69
C TRP A 71 0.68 -2.66 4.18
N MET A 72 -0.03 -3.47 4.97
CA MET A 72 -0.42 -4.82 4.54
C MET A 72 -1.38 -4.75 3.33
N ALA A 73 -2.26 -3.75 3.27
CA ALA A 73 -3.16 -3.55 2.14
C ALA A 73 -2.39 -3.18 0.87
N PHE A 74 -1.38 -2.30 0.98
CA PHE A 74 -0.46 -1.95 -0.11
C PHE A 74 0.20 -3.18 -0.73
N ILE A 75 0.84 -4.02 0.08
CA ILE A 75 1.49 -5.26 -0.39
C ILE A 75 0.48 -6.18 -1.07
N ARG A 76 -0.72 -6.35 -0.48
CA ARG A 76 -1.75 -7.21 -1.05
C ARG A 76 -2.30 -6.69 -2.38
N VAL A 77 -2.47 -5.39 -2.53
CA VAL A 77 -2.93 -4.79 -3.79
C VAL A 77 -1.89 -4.93 -4.88
N ILE A 78 -0.60 -4.68 -4.61
CA ILE A 78 0.47 -4.91 -5.59
C ILE A 78 0.47 -6.36 -6.05
N TRP A 79 0.43 -7.30 -5.11
CA TRP A 79 0.39 -8.73 -5.44
C TRP A 79 -0.86 -9.09 -6.26
N LYS A 80 -2.01 -8.50 -5.94
CA LYS A 80 -3.25 -8.69 -6.69
C LYS A 80 -3.11 -8.16 -8.12
N VAL A 81 -2.68 -6.91 -8.31
CA VAL A 81 -2.49 -6.31 -9.64
C VAL A 81 -1.52 -7.14 -10.48
N ARG A 82 -0.42 -7.59 -9.88
CA ARG A 82 0.54 -8.50 -10.53
C ARG A 82 -0.15 -9.77 -11.03
N ASN A 83 -0.97 -10.41 -10.21
CA ASN A 83 -1.67 -11.64 -10.61
C ASN A 83 -2.73 -11.38 -11.69
N GLU A 84 -3.50 -10.30 -11.59
CA GLU A 84 -4.46 -9.91 -12.63
C GLU A 84 -3.77 -9.69 -13.98
N ARG A 85 -2.57 -9.09 -13.97
CA ARG A 85 -1.76 -8.91 -15.16
C ARG A 85 -1.28 -10.25 -15.76
N VAL A 86 -0.85 -11.17 -14.91
CA VAL A 86 -0.33 -12.48 -15.35
C VAL A 86 -1.44 -13.40 -15.87
N PHE A 87 -2.57 -13.48 -15.17
CA PHE A 87 -3.62 -14.46 -15.45
C PHE A 87 -4.72 -13.93 -16.37
N ASN A 88 -5.02 -12.63 -16.31
CA ASN A 88 -6.13 -12.01 -17.03
C ASN A 88 -5.68 -10.93 -18.03
N ASN A 89 -4.37 -10.68 -18.15
CA ASN A 89 -3.80 -9.60 -18.97
C ASN A 89 -4.39 -8.20 -18.66
N ALA A 90 -4.98 -8.01 -17.48
CA ALA A 90 -5.64 -6.78 -17.11
C ALA A 90 -4.63 -5.70 -16.69
N THR A 91 -4.83 -4.46 -17.15
CA THR A 91 -4.10 -3.27 -16.66
C THR A 91 -4.93 -2.57 -15.59
N VAL A 92 -4.29 -2.17 -14.50
CA VAL A 92 -4.91 -1.34 -13.45
C VAL A 92 -4.09 -0.07 -13.35
N GLU A 93 -4.72 1.09 -13.42
CA GLU A 93 -4.02 2.37 -13.27
C GLU A 93 -3.52 2.56 -11.84
N VAL A 94 -2.48 3.38 -11.66
CA VAL A 94 -1.92 3.67 -10.32
C VAL A 94 -3.00 4.25 -9.40
N THR A 95 -3.87 5.12 -9.92
CA THR A 95 -4.99 5.72 -9.18
C THR A 95 -5.97 4.67 -8.69
N ASP A 96 -6.34 3.72 -9.55
CA ASP A 96 -7.26 2.64 -9.19
C ASP A 96 -6.65 1.72 -8.13
N ALA A 97 -5.35 1.44 -8.25
CA ALA A 97 -4.64 0.66 -7.24
C ALA A 97 -4.59 1.39 -5.88
N VAL A 98 -4.39 2.71 -5.86
CA VAL A 98 -4.45 3.51 -4.63
C VAL A 98 -5.84 3.44 -4.01
N ASP A 99 -6.90 3.58 -4.81
CA ASP A 99 -8.28 3.43 -4.35
C ASP A 99 -8.54 2.03 -3.76
N MET A 100 -7.99 0.99 -4.38
CA MET A 100 -8.05 -0.37 -3.84
C MET A 100 -7.34 -0.46 -2.48
N VAL A 101 -6.17 0.17 -2.31
CA VAL A 101 -5.45 0.20 -1.02
C VAL A 101 -6.28 0.88 0.05
N GLN A 102 -6.86 2.05 -0.25
CA GLN A 102 -7.70 2.80 0.68
C GLN A 102 -8.94 1.99 1.11
N ARG A 103 -9.67 1.39 0.16
CA ARG A 103 -10.85 0.57 0.43
C ARG A 103 -10.53 -0.69 1.23
N LEU A 104 -9.48 -1.41 0.84
CA LEU A 104 -9.07 -2.64 1.51
C LEU A 104 -8.57 -2.37 2.93
N SER A 105 -7.76 -1.33 3.12
CA SER A 105 -7.28 -0.93 4.44
C SER A 105 -8.41 -0.50 5.36
N TRP A 106 -9.41 0.22 4.83
CA TRP A 106 -10.63 0.57 5.57
C TRP A 106 -11.43 -0.65 6.00
N GLN A 107 -11.69 -1.60 5.09
CA GLN A 107 -12.40 -2.84 5.42
C GLN A 107 -11.67 -3.62 6.51
N TRP A 108 -10.35 -3.72 6.42
CA TRP A 108 -9.56 -4.39 7.45
C TRP A 108 -9.50 -3.64 8.76
N TYR A 109 -9.48 -2.31 8.72
CA TYR A 109 -9.56 -1.47 9.90
C TYR A 109 -10.84 -1.74 10.67
N LEU A 110 -12.00 -1.70 10.00
CA LEU A 110 -13.30 -1.97 10.62
C LEU A 110 -13.43 -3.39 11.16
N ASN A 111 -12.89 -4.38 10.45
CA ASN A 111 -13.00 -5.78 10.89
C ASN A 111 -12.04 -6.13 12.03
N LYS A 112 -10.88 -5.46 12.13
CA LYS A 112 -9.85 -5.79 13.13
C LYS A 112 -9.86 -4.89 14.37
N MET A 113 -10.35 -3.67 14.22
CA MET A 113 -10.50 -2.75 15.34
C MET A 113 -11.98 -2.66 15.63
N ALA A 114 -12.40 -3.08 16.83
CA ALA A 114 -13.74 -2.82 17.37
C ALA A 114 -13.92 -1.31 17.68
N SER A 115 -13.52 -0.49 16.72
CA SER A 115 -13.50 0.96 16.74
C SER A 115 -14.83 1.48 16.26
N SER A 116 -15.23 2.61 16.83
CA SER A 116 -16.32 3.47 16.40
C SER A 116 -16.42 3.55 14.87
N SER A 117 -17.64 3.58 14.34
CA SER A 117 -17.91 3.66 12.90
C SER A 117 -17.10 4.79 12.25
N CYS A 118 -16.21 4.41 11.32
CA CYS A 118 -15.54 5.34 10.40
C CYS A 118 -16.09 5.04 9.02
N LEU A 119 -16.71 6.03 8.39
CA LEU A 119 -17.22 5.90 7.02
C LEU A 119 -16.06 5.92 6.03
N LEU A 120 -16.24 5.30 4.86
CA LEU A 120 -15.17 5.23 3.86
C LEU A 120 -14.69 6.62 3.42
N TYR A 121 -15.59 7.61 3.28
CA TYR A 121 -15.19 8.97 2.92
C TYR A 121 -14.35 9.64 4.02
N GLU A 122 -14.65 9.38 5.31
CA GLU A 122 -13.88 9.91 6.43
C GLU A 122 -12.47 9.30 6.43
N TRP A 123 -12.38 8.00 6.15
CA TRP A 123 -11.11 7.29 6.02
C TRP A 123 -10.26 7.83 4.87
N ILE A 124 -10.86 8.08 3.71
CA ILE A 124 -10.15 8.62 2.55
C ILE A 124 -9.71 10.06 2.82
N TRP A 125 -10.57 10.87 3.46
CA TRP A 125 -10.27 12.27 3.75
C TRP A 125 -9.19 12.44 4.83
N ASN A 126 -9.34 11.74 5.96
CA ASN A 126 -8.40 11.82 7.08
C ASN A 126 -8.33 10.48 7.85
N PRO A 127 -7.48 9.54 7.39
CA PRO A 127 -7.38 8.23 8.01
C PRO A 127 -6.84 8.29 9.45
N CYS A 128 -5.97 9.27 9.74
CA CYS A 128 -5.38 9.45 11.06
C CYS A 128 -6.43 9.80 12.13
N GLU A 129 -7.40 10.65 11.80
CA GLU A 129 -8.54 10.94 12.69
C GLU A 129 -9.36 9.68 12.97
N CYS A 130 -9.68 8.88 11.94
CA CYS A 130 -10.39 7.62 12.14
C CYS A 130 -9.61 6.64 13.03
N MET A 131 -8.29 6.55 12.89
CA MET A 131 -7.42 5.69 13.71
C MET A 131 -7.36 6.11 15.19
N LEU A 132 -7.69 7.36 15.51
CA LEU A 132 -7.65 7.87 16.88
C LEU A 132 -8.93 7.57 17.68
N ARG A 133 -10.03 7.24 17.00
CA ARG A 133 -11.36 6.92 17.57
C ARG A 133 -11.41 5.61 18.38
#